data_AF-A0AA40KE20-F1
#
_entry.id   AF-A0AA40KE20-F1
#
_cell.length_a   1.000
_cell.length_b   1.000
_cell.length_c   1.000
_cell.angle_alpha   90.00
_cell.angle_beta   90.00
_cell.angle_gamma   90.00
#
_symmetry.space_group_name_H-M   'P 1'
#
loop_
_entity.id
_entity.type
_entity.pdbx_description
1 polymer ?
#
loop_
_entity_poly.entity_id
_entity_poly.type
_entity_poly.pdbx_seq_one_letter_code
_entity_poly.pdbx_strand_id
1 'polypeptide(L)' 'MALTRSPTQQEVLSALKKRLEQTSVPLFPRHRLRMLSKLAEGAFGTVTTLLLRSKYISI' A
#
# COMPACT_ATOMS: atom_id res chain seq x y z
N MET A 1 24.31 -18.80 17.72
CA MET A 1 23.91 -17.38 17.64
C MET A 1 23.99 -16.97 16.18
N ALA A 2 22.86 -16.82 15.49
CA ALA A 2 22.85 -16.49 14.06
C ALA A 2 22.93 -14.98 13.87
N LEU A 3 23.98 -14.50 13.22
CA LEU A 3 24.14 -13.09 12.80
C LEU A 3 23.09 -12.78 11.74
N THR A 4 22.07 -11.99 12.08
CA THR A 4 21.09 -11.49 11.12
C THR A 4 21.76 -10.48 10.19
N ARG A 5 22.19 -10.96 9.02
CA ARG A 5 22.77 -10.11 7.97
C ARG A 5 21.68 -9.18 7.42
N SER A 6 21.99 -7.90 7.30
CA SER A 6 21.05 -6.94 6.69
C SER A 6 20.80 -7.32 5.23
N PRO A 7 19.54 -7.34 4.78
CA PRO A 7 19.21 -7.75 3.42
C PRO A 7 19.82 -6.75 2.44
N THR A 8 20.32 -7.26 1.33
CA THR A 8 20.85 -6.41 0.26
C THR A 8 19.72 -5.63 -0.40
N GLN A 9 20.01 -4.48 -1.00
CA GLN A 9 18.99 -3.67 -1.67
C GLN A 9 18.24 -4.46 -2.76
N GLN A 10 18.94 -5.37 -3.44
CA GLN A 10 18.37 -6.25 -4.46
C GLN A 10 17.44 -7.32 -3.89
N GLU A 11 17.75 -7.86 -2.71
CA GLU A 11 16.85 -8.75 -1.97
C GLU A 11 15.59 -8.01 -1.52
N VAL A 12 15.72 -6.78 -1.04
CA VAL A 12 14.57 -5.94 -0.66
C VAL A 12 13.68 -5.67 -1.87
N LEU A 13 14.25 -5.23 -3.00
CA LEU A 13 13.50 -4.95 -4.22
C LEU A 13 12.82 -6.19 -4.80
N SER A 14 13.49 -7.35 -4.80
CA SER A 14 12.90 -8.60 -5.28
C SER A 14 11.78 -9.11 -4.38
N ALA A 15 11.92 -9.01 -3.05
CA ALA A 15 10.87 -9.32 -2.09
C ALA A 15 9.65 -8.40 -2.24
N LEU A 16 9.88 -7.10 -2.45
CA LEU A 16 8.80 -6.14 -2.72
C LEU A 16 8.05 -6.46 -4.01
N LYS A 17 8.79 -6.71 -5.11
CA LYS A 17 8.18 -7.09 -6.39
C LYS A 17 7.30 -8.33 -6.26
N LYS A 18 7.81 -9.39 -5.63
CA LYS A 18 7.06 -10.62 -5.38
C LYS A 18 5.79 -10.39 -4.56
N ARG A 19 5.87 -9.55 -3.51
CA ARG A 19 4.69 -9.15 -2.72
C ARG A 19 3.67 -8.41 -3.57
N LEU A 20 4.09 -7.47 -4.41
CA LEU A 20 3.19 -6.70 -5.27
C LEU A 20 2.51 -7.58 -6.33
N GLU A 21 3.22 -8.57 -6.88
CA GLU A 21 2.66 -9.54 -7.83
C GLU A 21 1.62 -10.46 -7.18
N GLN A 22 1.83 -10.84 -5.91
CA GLN A 22 0.95 -11.76 -5.18
C GLN A 22 -0.20 -11.06 -4.43
N THR A 23 -0.07 -9.77 -4.17
CA THR A 23 -1.09 -9.02 -3.42
C THR A 23 -2.20 -8.59 -4.37
N SER A 24 -3.36 -9.23 -4.25
CA SER A 24 -4.58 -8.74 -4.88
C SER A 24 -4.86 -7.32 -4.37
N VAL A 25 -5.02 -6.34 -5.25
CA VAL A 25 -5.41 -4.99 -4.86
C VAL A 25 -6.81 -5.08 -4.24
N PRO A 26 -6.97 -4.80 -2.94
CA PRO A 26 -8.29 -4.84 -2.31
C PRO A 26 -9.19 -3.78 -2.96
N LEU A 27 -10.30 -4.24 -3.53
CA LEU A 27 -11.33 -3.34 -4.05
C LEU A 27 -12.09 -2.74 -2.88
N PHE A 28 -11.92 -1.43 -2.65
CA PHE A 28 -12.67 -0.71 -1.64
C PHE A 28 -13.90 -0.03 -2.25
N PRO A 29 -15.11 -0.28 -1.73
CA PRO A 29 -16.28 0.49 -2.09
C PRO A 29 -16.06 1.98 -1.83
N ARG A 30 -16.35 2.85 -2.81
CA ARG A 30 -16.11 4.30 -2.73
C ARG A 30 -16.77 4.96 -1.51
N HIS A 31 -17.95 4.49 -1.10
CA HIS A 31 -18.67 5.01 0.07
C HIS A 31 -17.93 4.77 1.40
N ARG A 32 -16.94 3.86 1.43
CA ARG A 32 -16.07 3.61 2.59
C ARG A 32 -14.83 4.49 2.59
N LEU A 33 -14.53 5.18 1.49
CA LEU A 33 -13.37 6.05 1.39
C LEU A 33 -13.80 7.48 1.70
N ARG A 34 -13.13 8.11 2.67
CA ARG A 34 -13.27 9.54 2.95
C ARG A 34 -11.99 10.24 2.51
N MET A 35 -12.10 11.20 1.59
CA MET A 35 -10.96 12.03 1.23
C MET A 35 -10.45 12.83 2.43
N LEU A 36 -9.13 12.85 2.61
CA LEU A 36 -8.47 13.65 3.64
C LEU A 36 -7.78 14.86 3.02
N SER A 37 -6.87 14.64 2.07
CA SER A 37 -6.14 15.71 1.40
C SER A 37 -5.70 15.32 -0.01
N LYS A 38 -5.42 16.33 -0.82
CA LYS A 38 -4.77 16.20 -2.12
C LYS A 38 -3.26 16.24 -1.93
N LEU A 39 -2.54 15.29 -2.51
CA LEU A 39 -1.08 15.24 -2.45
C LEU A 39 -0.44 15.84 -3.71
N ALA A 40 -0.94 15.47 -4.89
CA ALA A 40 -0.38 15.89 -6.16
C ALA A 40 -1.42 15.83 -7.29
N GLU A 41 -1.19 16.58 -8.35
CA GLU A 41 -1.94 16.54 -9.60
C GLU A 41 -0.98 16.46 -10.78
N GLY A 42 -1.36 15.72 -11.81
CA GLY A 42 -0.60 15.62 -13.06
C GLY A 42 -1.48 15.21 -14.23
N ALA A 43 -0.85 14.96 -15.38
CA ALA A 43 -1.54 14.65 -16.64
C ALA A 43 -2.46 13.40 -16.57
N PHE A 44 -2.25 12.52 -15.58
CA PHE A 44 -3.02 11.28 -15.38
C PHE A 44 -4.01 11.36 -14.21
N GLY A 45 -4.22 12.56 -13.64
CA GLY A 45 -5.20 12.80 -12.59
C GLY A 45 -4.57 13.26 -11.28
N THR A 46 -5.31 13.05 -10.19
CA THR A 46 -4.96 13.54 -8.85
C THR A 46 -4.66 12.39 -7.90
N VAL A 47 -3.57 12.52 -7.16
CA VAL A 47 -3.24 11.65 -6.03
C VAL A 47 -3.86 12.25 -4.77
N THR A 48 -4.79 11.52 -4.14
CA THR A 48 -5.45 11.92 -2.90
C THR A 48 -5.19 10.90 -1.79
N THR A 49 -4.95 11.39 -0.58
CA THR A 49 -5.04 10.55 0.62
C THR A 49 -6.50 10.27 0.94
N LEU A 50 -6.82 9.00 1.15
CA LEU A 50 -8.17 8.55 1.52
C LEU A 50 -8.08 7.81 2.85
N LEU A 51 -8.95 8.17 3.79
CA LEU A 51 -9.21 7.38 4.98
C LEU A 51 -10.20 6.27 4.62
N LEU A 52 -9.77 5.02 4.77
CA LEU A 52 -10.70 3.90 4.72
C LEU A 52 -11.48 3.85 6.05
N ARG A 53 -12.78 4.16 6.00
CA ARG A 53 -13.71 3.87 7.08
C ARG A 53 -13.90 2.36 7.13
N SER A 54 -13.13 1.69 7.99
CA SER A 54 -13.29 0.28 8.29
C SER A 54 -14.12 0.10 9.55
N LYS A 55 -15.18 -0.71 9.47
CA LYS A 55 -15.80 -1.37 10.64
C LYS A 55 -15.27 -2.81 10.84
N TYR A 56 -14.20 -3.20 10.13
CA TYR A 56 -13.60 -4.51 10.32
C TYR A 56 -12.49 -4.43 11.37
N ILE A 57 -12.88 -4.65 12.63
CA ILE A 57 -12.03 -5.36 13.59
C ILE A 57 -12.26 -6.84 13.25
N SER A 58 -11.30 -7.46 12.57
CA SER A 58 -11.15 -8.91 12.68
C SER A 58 -10.12 -9.14 13.78
N ILE A 59 -10.62 -9.61 14.92
CA ILE A 59 -9.87 -10.31 15.95
C ILE A 59 -9.33 -11.62 15.38
#